data_AF-A0A6B2TDQ6-F1
#
_entry.id   AF-A0A6B2TDQ6-F1
#
_cell.length_a   1.000
_cell.length_b   1.000
_cell.length_c   1.000
_cell.angle_alpha   90.00
_cell.angle_beta   90.00
_cell.angle_gamma   90.00
#
_symmetry.space_group_name_H-M   'P 1'
#
loop_
_entity.id
_entity.type
_entity.pdbx_description
1 polymer ?
#
loop_
_entity_poly.entity_id
_entity_poly.type
_entity_poly.pdbx_seq_one_letter_code
_entity_poly.pdbx_strand_id
1 'polypeptide(L)'
;ALRRLGAKVRPRLVYLQPSVHNPTGRSLDGAALREWASALGERELFTVEDTACAELGLAHDGAPVPLSARLPVTSTITVGTLSKLFWGGLRVGWVRSSPHIVARLAKIKTSVDLSCSVVDQLVASRLLAGLPRARTARRAVLREQLAGAEKLLRSRAPHWEWDRP
;
A
#
# COMPACT_ATOMS: atom_id res chain seq x y z
N ALA A 1 -15.70 -4.20 11.66
CA ALA A 1 -15.50 -5.61 11.24
C ALA A 1 -14.66 -6.42 12.23
N LEU A 2 -13.44 -5.98 12.57
CA LEU A 2 -12.53 -6.69 13.50
C LEU A 2 -13.16 -7.06 14.86
N ARG A 3 -13.92 -6.13 15.48
CA ARG A 3 -14.63 -6.40 16.74
C ARG A 3 -15.66 -7.54 16.61
N ARG A 4 -16.42 -7.58 15.50
CA ARG A 4 -17.40 -8.64 15.21
C ARG A 4 -16.73 -9.99 14.91
N LEU A 5 -15.62 -9.98 14.18
CA LEU A 5 -14.85 -11.19 13.86
C LEU A 5 -14.15 -11.78 15.09
N GLY A 6 -13.59 -10.94 15.95
CA GLY A 6 -12.89 -11.36 17.18
C GLY A 6 -13.75 -12.13 18.18
N ALA A 7 -15.08 -11.98 18.12
CA ALA A 7 -16.02 -12.74 18.94
C ALA A 7 -16.23 -14.19 18.45
N LYS A 8 -15.89 -14.48 17.19
CA LYS A 8 -16.11 -15.79 16.54
C LYS A 8 -14.80 -16.53 16.24
N VAL A 9 -13.72 -15.79 16.01
CA VAL A 9 -12.39 -16.32 15.68
C VAL A 9 -11.30 -15.51 16.37
N ARG A 10 -10.15 -16.14 16.63
CA ARG A 10 -8.94 -15.46 17.12
C ARG A 10 -7.94 -15.34 15.95
N PRO A 11 -8.04 -14.28 15.11
CA PRO A 11 -7.09 -14.11 14.02
C PRO A 11 -5.68 -13.89 14.59
N ARG A 12 -4.67 -14.48 13.95
CA ARG A 12 -3.26 -14.23 14.32
C ARG A 12 -2.61 -13.13 13.47
N LEU A 13 -3.20 -12.84 12.31
CA LEU A 13 -2.66 -11.92 11.33
C LEU A 13 -3.80 -11.17 10.66
N VAL A 14 -3.56 -9.90 10.33
CA VAL A 14 -4.38 -9.12 9.41
C VAL A 14 -3.53 -8.69 8.21
N TYR A 15 -4.08 -8.85 7.01
CA TYR A 15 -3.55 -8.23 5.81
C TYR A 15 -4.51 -7.11 5.40
N LEU A 16 -3.97 -5.94 5.11
CA LEU A 16 -4.77 -4.76 4.78
C LEU A 16 -4.02 -3.84 3.81
N GLN A 17 -4.80 -3.15 2.97
CA GLN A 17 -4.33 -2.13 2.05
C GLN A 17 -5.10 -0.83 2.32
N PRO A 18 -4.66 0.01 3.27
CA PRO A 18 -5.39 1.21 3.74
C PRO A 18 -5.49 2.30 2.68
N SER A 19 -4.51 2.33 1.78
CA SER A 19 -4.35 3.37 0.78
C SER A 19 -4.55 2.76 -0.60
N VAL A 20 -5.52 3.30 -1.33
CA VAL A 20 -5.87 2.90 -2.70
C VAL A 20 -6.13 1.39 -2.78
N HIS A 21 -7.13 0.92 -2.02
CA HIS A 21 -7.45 -0.50 -1.86
C HIS A 21 -7.76 -1.18 -3.21
N ASN A 22 -7.21 -2.36 -3.46
CA ASN A 22 -7.52 -3.17 -4.63
C ASN A 22 -8.63 -4.18 -4.24
N PRO A 23 -9.80 -4.20 -4.91
CA PRO A 23 -10.14 -3.56 -6.20
C PRO A 23 -10.89 -2.23 -6.10
N THR A 24 -11.22 -1.75 -4.90
CA THR A 24 -12.21 -0.68 -4.71
C THR A 24 -11.69 0.75 -4.98
N GLY A 25 -10.38 0.96 -5.10
CA GLY A 25 -9.73 2.27 -5.16
C GLY A 25 -9.76 3.10 -3.87
N ARG A 26 -10.67 2.79 -2.94
CA ARG A 26 -10.89 3.51 -1.68
C ARG A 26 -9.65 3.58 -0.78
N SER A 27 -9.50 4.71 -0.09
CA SER A 27 -8.51 4.90 0.98
C SER A 27 -9.21 5.18 2.32
N LEU A 28 -8.59 4.76 3.42
CA LEU A 28 -9.04 5.15 4.76
C LEU A 28 -8.74 6.64 4.99
N ASP A 29 -9.70 7.37 5.55
CA ASP A 29 -9.47 8.72 6.04
C ASP A 29 -8.69 8.72 7.37
N GLY A 30 -8.32 9.92 7.83
CA GLY A 30 -7.55 10.07 9.06
C GLY A 30 -8.25 9.54 10.33
N ALA A 31 -9.57 9.58 10.40
CA ALA A 31 -10.32 9.07 11.54
C ALA A 31 -10.37 7.54 11.53
N ALA A 32 -10.68 6.95 10.37
CA ALA A 32 -10.66 5.51 10.16
C ALA A 32 -9.25 4.93 10.41
N LEU A 33 -8.18 5.57 9.94
CA LEU A 33 -6.80 5.15 10.22
C LEU A 33 -6.52 5.05 11.73
N ARG A 34 -7.01 6.01 12.53
CA ARG A 34 -6.85 5.99 13.99
C ARG A 34 -7.67 4.87 14.64
N GLU A 35 -8.90 4.68 14.21
CA GLU A 35 -9.77 3.61 14.72
C GLU A 35 -9.16 2.22 14.44
N TRP A 36 -8.69 2.00 13.20
CA TRP A 36 -8.03 0.76 12.84
C TRP A 36 -6.73 0.55 13.60
N ALA A 37 -5.89 1.57 13.75
CA ALA A 37 -4.66 1.45 14.54
C ALA A 37 -4.94 1.07 16.00
N SER A 38 -5.92 1.72 16.65
CA SER A 38 -6.36 1.36 18.02
C SER A 38 -6.86 -0.08 18.08
N ALA A 39 -7.76 -0.48 17.18
CA ALA A 39 -8.34 -1.82 17.19
C ALA A 39 -7.31 -2.94 16.95
N LEU A 40 -6.27 -2.68 16.16
CA LEU A 40 -5.17 -3.61 15.90
C LEU A 40 -4.18 -3.66 17.07
N GLY A 41 -3.85 -2.51 17.65
CA GLY A 41 -2.98 -2.41 18.81
C GLY A 41 -3.55 -3.10 20.05
N GLU A 42 -4.83 -2.88 20.36
CA GLU A 42 -5.54 -3.50 21.50
C GLU A 42 -5.55 -5.04 21.46
N ARG A 43 -5.43 -5.62 20.26
CA ARG A 43 -5.53 -7.07 20.03
C ARG A 43 -4.19 -7.73 19.75
N GLU A 44 -3.11 -6.94 19.75
CA GLU A 44 -1.75 -7.38 19.42
C GLU A 44 -1.69 -8.18 18.10
N LEU A 45 -2.53 -7.81 17.13
CA LEU A 45 -2.63 -8.52 15.86
C LEU A 45 -1.41 -8.24 15.00
N PHE A 46 -0.78 -9.32 14.53
CA PHE A 46 0.31 -9.19 13.57
C PHE A 46 -0.23 -8.58 12.27
N THR A 47 0.29 -7.43 11.87
CA THR A 47 -0.27 -6.63 10.78
C THR A 47 0.65 -6.65 9.57
N VAL A 48 0.13 -7.02 8.41
CA VAL A 48 0.78 -6.86 7.11
C VAL A 48 0.04 -5.76 6.36
N GLU A 49 0.68 -4.62 6.23
CA GLU A 49 0.20 -3.50 5.44
C GLU A 49 0.81 -3.53 4.04
N ASP A 50 -0.03 -3.72 3.04
CA ASP A 50 0.34 -3.57 1.64
C ASP A 50 0.26 -2.10 1.24
N THR A 51 1.41 -1.54 0.87
CA THR A 51 1.53 -0.13 0.44
C THR A 51 1.78 0.00 -1.06
N ALA A 52 1.61 -1.09 -1.84
CA ALA A 52 1.96 -1.12 -3.25
C ALA A 52 1.28 -0.02 -4.08
N CYS A 53 0.03 0.32 -3.75
CA CYS A 53 -0.74 1.36 -4.45
C CYS A 53 -0.73 2.71 -3.72
N ALA A 54 -0.09 2.83 -2.55
CA ALA A 54 -0.20 4.00 -1.68
C ALA A 54 0.27 5.31 -2.35
N GLU A 55 1.30 5.23 -3.20
CA GLU A 55 1.83 6.37 -3.95
C GLU A 55 0.84 6.92 -5.00
N LEU A 56 -0.19 6.15 -5.37
CA LEU A 56 -1.17 6.50 -6.40
C LEU A 56 -2.38 7.28 -5.88
N GLY A 57 -2.48 7.49 -4.55
CA GLY A 57 -3.65 8.15 -3.95
C GLY A 57 -3.86 9.57 -4.48
N LEU A 58 -5.10 9.91 -4.82
CA LEU A 58 -5.46 11.20 -5.43
C LEU A 58 -6.06 12.21 -4.45
N ALA A 59 -6.49 11.74 -3.27
CA ALA A 59 -7.16 12.55 -2.25
C ALA A 59 -6.25 13.58 -1.56
N HIS A 60 -4.93 13.40 -1.59
CA HIS A 60 -3.96 14.34 -1.01
C HIS A 60 -2.67 14.38 -1.85
N ASP A 61 -2.00 15.53 -1.90
CA ASP A 61 -0.75 15.69 -2.66
C ASP A 61 0.52 15.25 -1.90
N GLY A 62 0.40 15.05 -0.59
CA GLY A 62 1.50 14.57 0.26
C GLY A 62 1.90 13.11 0.02
N ALA A 63 3.04 12.73 0.62
CA ALA A 63 3.46 11.34 0.72
C ALA A 63 2.43 10.52 1.52
N PRO A 64 2.16 9.26 1.15
CA PRO A 64 1.27 8.41 1.93
C PRO A 64 1.87 8.15 3.31
N VAL A 65 1.06 8.30 4.36
CA VAL A 65 1.42 7.89 5.71
C VAL A 65 0.79 6.52 5.95
N PRO A 66 1.60 5.46 6.13
CA PRO A 66 1.08 4.11 6.34
C PRO A 66 0.40 4.00 7.71
N LEU A 67 -0.58 3.11 7.82
CA LEU A 67 -1.23 2.77 9.08
C LEU A 67 -0.20 2.24 10.10
N SER A 68 0.81 1.52 9.64
CA SER A 68 1.91 0.95 10.42
C SER A 68 2.71 2.00 11.19
N ALA A 69 2.68 3.27 10.77
CA ALA A 69 3.32 4.35 11.51
C ALA A 69 2.72 4.56 12.90
N ARG A 70 1.55 3.97 13.17
CA ARG A 70 0.82 4.02 14.45
C ARG A 70 0.82 2.67 15.18
N LEU A 71 1.54 1.67 14.69
CA LEU A 71 1.59 0.33 15.25
C LEU A 71 3.00 -0.03 15.74
N PRO A 72 3.13 -0.96 16.71
CA PRO A 72 4.42 -1.49 17.10
C PRO A 72 5.13 -2.16 15.92
N VAL A 73 6.40 -1.78 15.69
CA VAL A 73 7.24 -2.36 14.62
C VAL A 73 7.53 -3.86 14.83
N THR A 74 7.42 -4.34 16.07
CA THR A 74 7.62 -5.74 16.46
C THR A 74 6.52 -6.67 15.96
N SER A 75 5.34 -6.15 15.64
CA SER A 75 4.19 -6.91 15.15
C SER A 75 3.65 -6.38 13.81
N THR A 76 4.44 -5.60 13.07
CA THR A 76 3.99 -4.99 11.82
C THR A 76 5.00 -5.18 10.69
N ILE A 77 4.51 -5.51 9.50
CA ILE A 77 5.23 -5.58 8.23
C ILE A 77 4.57 -4.59 7.27
N THR A 78 5.37 -3.75 6.62
CA THR A 78 4.94 -3.03 5.41
C THR A 78 5.56 -3.66 4.17
N VAL A 79 4.78 -3.79 3.11
CA VAL A 79 5.25 -4.26 1.79
C VAL A 79 5.13 -3.12 0.80
N GLY A 80 6.25 -2.76 0.17
CA GLY A 80 6.30 -1.70 -0.84
C GLY A 80 6.92 -2.17 -2.16
N THR A 81 6.67 -1.42 -3.22
CA THR A 81 7.17 -1.74 -4.57
C THR A 81 7.35 -0.48 -5.40
N LEU A 82 8.26 -0.54 -6.38
CA LEU A 82 8.38 0.48 -7.43
C LEU A 82 7.45 0.24 -8.63
N SER A 83 6.85 -0.94 -8.73
CA SER A 83 6.15 -1.36 -9.95
C SER A 83 4.93 -0.50 -10.30
N LYS A 84 4.26 0.07 -9.29
CA LYS A 84 3.02 0.84 -9.49
C LYS A 84 3.27 2.32 -9.81
N LEU A 85 4.34 2.88 -9.23
CA LEU A 85 4.71 4.27 -9.47
C LEU A 85 5.52 4.44 -10.76
N PHE A 86 6.41 3.49 -11.08
CA PHE A 86 7.31 3.56 -12.24
C PHE A 86 6.85 2.66 -13.39
N TRP A 87 7.16 1.36 -13.35
CA TRP A 87 6.68 0.40 -14.37
C TRP A 87 6.59 -1.03 -13.84
N GLY A 88 5.67 -1.85 -14.38
CA GLY A 88 5.36 -3.20 -13.88
C GLY A 88 6.49 -4.24 -13.93
N GLY A 89 7.33 -4.18 -14.97
CA GLY A 89 8.55 -4.97 -15.11
C GLY A 89 9.71 -4.61 -14.17
N LEU A 90 9.66 -3.55 -13.36
CA LEU A 90 10.73 -3.23 -12.41
C LEU A 90 10.47 -4.09 -11.17
N ARG A 91 11.14 -5.25 -11.11
CA ARG A 91 10.89 -6.31 -10.13
C ARG A 91 11.57 -6.02 -8.79
N VAL A 92 11.40 -4.79 -8.30
CA VAL A 92 11.97 -4.31 -7.04
C VAL A 92 10.87 -3.90 -6.08
N GLY A 93 10.94 -4.48 -4.88
CA GLY A 93 10.13 -4.13 -3.74
C GLY A 93 10.92 -4.30 -2.46
N TRP A 94 10.32 -3.92 -1.34
CA TRP A 94 10.95 -3.96 -0.03
C TRP A 94 9.94 -4.32 1.05
N VAL A 95 10.48 -4.81 2.16
CA VAL A 95 9.76 -4.98 3.42
C VAL A 95 10.36 -4.06 4.46
N ARG A 96 9.52 -3.40 5.26
CA ARG A 96 9.95 -2.72 6.49
C ARG A 96 9.26 -3.35 7.68
N SER A 97 10.04 -3.73 8.69
CA SER A 97 9.59 -4.36 9.94
C SER A 97 10.72 -4.29 10.96
N SER A 98 10.57 -4.95 12.12
CA SER A 98 11.64 -5.05 13.11
C SER A 98 12.87 -5.79 12.55
N PRO A 99 14.10 -5.50 13.02
CA PRO A 99 15.31 -6.18 12.56
C PRO A 99 15.23 -7.71 12.64
N HIS A 100 14.60 -8.24 13.69
CA HIS A 100 14.39 -9.69 13.87
C HIS A 100 13.54 -10.29 12.74
N ILE A 101 12.41 -9.65 12.40
CA ILE A 101 11.54 -10.10 11.30
C ILE A 101 12.26 -9.97 9.97
N VAL A 102 12.93 -8.85 9.71
CA VAL A 102 13.70 -8.62 8.48
C VAL A 102 14.79 -9.69 8.31
N ALA A 103 15.54 -10.02 9.36
CA ALA A 103 16.57 -11.06 9.31
C ALA A 103 15.98 -12.44 8.99
N ARG A 104 14.82 -12.78 9.57
CA ARG A 104 14.12 -14.04 9.26
C ARG A 104 13.66 -14.08 7.80
N LEU A 105 13.07 -12.99 7.31
CA LEU A 105 12.63 -12.88 5.91
C LEU A 105 13.81 -12.92 4.93
N ALA A 106 14.94 -12.30 5.28
CA ALA A 106 16.15 -12.33 4.46
C ALA A 106 16.69 -13.77 4.31
N LYS A 107 16.70 -14.58 5.38
CA LYS A 107 17.07 -16.00 5.29
C LYS A 107 16.17 -16.77 4.33
N ILE A 108 14.85 -16.55 4.42
CA ILE A 108 13.87 -17.17 3.50
C ILE A 108 14.11 -16.69 2.06
N LYS A 109 14.28 -15.38 1.85
CA LYS A 109 14.58 -14.78 0.54
C LYS A 109 15.80 -15.42 -0.11
N THR A 110 16.88 -15.63 0.64
CA THR A 110 18.09 -16.28 0.12
C THR A 110 17.80 -17.71 -0.36
N SER A 111 16.94 -18.46 0.34
CA SER A 111 16.58 -19.82 -0.06
C SER A 111 15.62 -19.92 -1.26
N VAL A 112 14.86 -18.86 -1.55
CA VAL A 112 13.82 -18.87 -2.60
C VAL A 112 14.39 -18.36 -3.93
N ASP A 113 15.04 -17.19 -3.92
CA ASP A 113 15.45 -16.48 -5.14
C ASP A 113 16.68 -15.60 -4.92
N LEU A 114 17.50 -15.86 -3.89
CA LEU A 114 18.77 -15.19 -3.58
C LEU A 114 18.67 -13.66 -3.43
N SER A 115 18.62 -12.92 -4.52
CA SER A 115 18.52 -11.46 -4.58
C SER A 115 17.71 -11.00 -5.79
N CYS A 116 17.34 -9.71 -5.83
CA CYS A 116 16.80 -9.13 -7.06
C CYS A 116 17.94 -8.76 -8.02
N SER A 117 17.63 -8.57 -9.31
CA SER A 117 18.58 -8.13 -10.33
C SER A 117 19.40 -6.91 -9.85
N VAL A 118 20.73 -6.99 -9.92
CA VAL A 118 21.61 -5.88 -9.53
C VAL A 118 21.36 -4.65 -10.41
N VAL A 119 21.09 -4.85 -11.70
CA VAL A 119 20.73 -3.76 -12.61
C VAL A 119 19.45 -3.09 -12.16
N ASP A 120 18.42 -3.87 -11.80
CA ASP A 120 17.16 -3.31 -11.30
C ASP A 120 17.35 -2.58 -9.98
N GLN A 121 18.22 -3.07 -9.09
CA GLN A 121 18.57 -2.39 -7.83
C GLN A 121 19.24 -1.03 -8.07
N LEU A 122 20.17 -0.95 -9.02
CA LEU A 122 20.85 0.30 -9.40
C LEU A 122 19.88 1.30 -10.03
N VAL A 123 18.95 0.83 -10.86
CA VAL A 123 17.87 1.65 -11.42
C VAL A 123 16.95 2.13 -10.30
N ALA A 124 16.52 1.23 -9.42
CA ALA A 124 15.66 1.53 -8.28
C ALA A 124 16.27 2.60 -7.37
N SER A 125 17.56 2.50 -7.05
CA SER A 125 18.28 3.49 -6.24
C SER A 125 18.19 4.90 -6.86
N ARG A 126 18.38 5.03 -8.17
CA ARG A 126 18.26 6.31 -8.89
C ARG A 126 16.82 6.83 -8.90
N LEU A 127 15.84 5.93 -9.14
CA LEU A 127 14.43 6.31 -9.19
C LEU A 127 13.90 6.78 -7.83
N LEU A 128 14.34 6.15 -6.74
CA LEU A 128 13.98 6.53 -5.37
C LEU A 128 14.43 7.96 -5.01
N ALA A 129 15.56 8.43 -5.54
CA ALA A 129 15.98 9.83 -5.36
C ALA A 129 15.01 10.84 -6.01
N GLY A 130 14.30 10.42 -7.06
CA GLY A 130 13.29 11.21 -7.77
C GLY A 130 11.85 10.99 -7.32
N LEU A 131 11.61 10.28 -6.20
CA LEU A 131 10.28 9.82 -5.80
C LEU A 131 9.22 10.93 -5.71
N PRO A 132 9.48 12.11 -5.10
CA PRO A 132 8.47 13.17 -5.04
C PRO A 132 8.04 13.67 -6.42
N ARG A 133 9.00 13.85 -7.34
CA ARG A 133 8.71 14.27 -8.72
C ARG A 133 7.92 13.21 -9.47
N ALA A 134 8.31 11.95 -9.35
CA ALA A 134 7.61 10.82 -9.97
C ALA A 134 6.16 10.71 -9.47
N ARG A 135 5.93 10.86 -8.17
CA ARG A 135 4.60 10.90 -7.56
C ARG A 135 3.73 12.00 -8.17
N THR A 136 4.23 13.24 -8.20
CA THR A 136 3.49 14.37 -8.76
C THR A 136 3.12 14.14 -10.23
N ALA A 137 4.09 13.72 -11.04
CA ALA A 137 3.85 13.43 -12.46
C ALA A 137 2.82 12.30 -12.65
N ARG A 138 2.94 11.21 -11.88
CA ARG A 138 2.02 10.07 -11.98
C ARG A 138 0.60 10.45 -11.57
N ARG A 139 0.44 11.23 -10.50
CA ARG A 139 -0.88 11.68 -10.02
C ARG A 139 -1.56 12.62 -11.01
N ALA A 140 -0.81 13.48 -11.69
CA ALA A 140 -1.36 14.32 -12.76
C ALA A 140 -1.99 13.47 -13.87
N VAL A 141 -1.26 12.46 -14.35
CA VAL A 141 -1.78 11.51 -15.37
C VAL A 141 -3.00 10.75 -14.85
N LEU A 142 -2.96 10.26 -13.61
CA LEU A 142 -4.09 9.51 -13.04
C LEU A 142 -5.35 10.37 -12.87
N ARG A 143 -5.22 11.66 -12.55
CA ARG A 143 -6.35 12.60 -12.47
C ARG A 143 -7.01 12.80 -13.83
N GLU A 144 -6.20 12.98 -14.87
CA GLU A 144 -6.69 13.10 -16.25
C GLU A 144 -7.41 11.82 -16.69
N GLN A 145 -6.80 10.65 -16.43
CA GLN A 145 -7.39 9.35 -16.75
C GLN A 145 -8.71 9.10 -15.99
N LEU A 146 -8.76 9.44 -14.70
CA LEU A 146 -9.98 9.33 -13.90
C LEU A 146 -11.08 10.24 -14.46
N ALA A 147 -10.78 11.50 -14.76
CA ALA A 147 -11.74 12.42 -15.34
C ALA A 147 -12.28 11.93 -16.70
N GLY A 148 -11.40 11.37 -17.55
CA GLY A 148 -11.78 10.75 -18.81
C GLY A 148 -12.69 9.53 -18.62
N ALA A 149 -12.35 8.63 -17.68
CA ALA A 149 -13.15 7.46 -17.36
C ALA A 149 -14.53 7.85 -16.81
N GLU A 150 -14.59 8.80 -15.86
CA GLU A 150 -15.84 9.32 -15.30
C GLU A 150 -16.73 9.94 -16.38
N LYS A 151 -16.16 10.75 -17.29
CA LYS A 151 -16.90 11.32 -18.42
C LYS A 151 -17.47 10.23 -19.32
N LEU A 152 -16.68 9.22 -19.66
CA LEU A 152 -17.13 8.11 -20.50
C LEU A 152 -18.25 7.31 -19.82
N LEU A 153 -18.07 6.95 -18.55
CA LEU A 153 -19.07 6.21 -17.77
C LEU A 153 -20.38 6.99 -17.67
N ARG A 154 -20.36 8.29 -17.36
CA ARG A 154 -21.57 9.12 -17.33
C ARG A 154 -22.27 9.17 -18.69
N SER A 155 -21.51 9.15 -19.79
CA SER A 155 -22.09 9.16 -21.15
C SER A 155 -22.65 7.82 -21.61
N ARG A 156 -22.04 6.69 -21.21
CA ARG A 156 -22.36 5.34 -21.72
C ARG A 156 -23.21 4.52 -20.75
N ALA A 157 -23.13 4.81 -19.46
CA ALA A 157 -23.82 4.12 -18.38
C ALA A 157 -24.31 5.13 -17.32
N PRO A 158 -25.23 6.04 -17.68
CA PRO A 158 -25.67 7.13 -16.80
C PRO A 158 -26.40 6.66 -15.53
N HIS A 159 -26.88 5.42 -15.51
CA HIS A 159 -27.56 4.81 -14.38
C HIS A 159 -26.60 4.10 -13.41
N TRP A 160 -25.29 4.07 -13.71
CA TRP A 160 -24.30 3.49 -12.80
C TRP A 160 -23.92 4.51 -11.73
N GLU A 161 -23.78 4.02 -10.50
CA GLU A 161 -23.28 4.76 -9.36
C GLU A 161 -21.94 4.19 -8.93
N TRP A 162 -21.02 5.06 -8.50
CA TRP A 162 -19.72 4.65 -7.97
C TRP A 162 -19.21 5.66 -6.95
N ASP A 163 -18.45 5.13 -5.98
CA ASP A 163 -17.61 5.95 -5.12
C ASP A 163 -16.39 6.41 -5.92
N ARG A 164 -16.03 7.68 -5.78
CA ARG A 164 -14.80 8.20 -6.38
C ARG A 164 -13.57 7.70 -5.62
N PRO A 165 -12.56 7.13 -6.30
CA PRO A 165 -11.35 6.62 -5.66
C PRO A 165 -10.40 7.72 -5.17
#